data_AF-A0A522E2L1-F1
#
_entry.id   AF-A0A522E2L1-F1
#
_cell.length_a   1.000
_cell.length_b   1.000
_cell.length_c   1.000
_cell.angle_alpha   90.00
_cell.angle_beta   90.00
_cell.angle_gamma   90.00
#
_symmetry.space_group_name_H-M   'P 1'
#
loop_
_entity.id
_entity.type
_entity.pdbx_description
1 polymer ?
#
loop_
_entity_poly.entity_id
_entity_poly.type
_entity_poly.pdbx_seq_one_letter_code
_entity_poly.pdbx_strand_id
1 'polypeptide(L)'
;MTEQNGGKPLPYTSEEIQLFLKQVPDELLANALAEKIREESSREVINVVRAVSQQFSGPLPPPHILGEYDNVQAGLAARIVEMAEKEQAHRHGIEAQALSASISTEKRGQHYALLLSLVILVG
;
A
#
# COMPACT_ATOMS: atom_id res chain seq x y z
N MET A 1 24.47 -31.44 6.55
CA MET A 1 23.57 -30.30 6.32
C MET A 1 22.21 -30.74 6.78
N THR A 2 21.43 -30.12 7.66
CA THR A 2 21.31 -28.83 8.39
C THR A 2 19.88 -29.01 8.95
N GLU A 3 19.46 -28.77 10.18
CA GLU A 3 19.84 -27.89 11.28
C GLU A 3 19.09 -28.43 12.50
N GLN A 4 19.66 -28.23 13.68
CA GLN A 4 18.99 -28.48 14.95
C GLN A 4 17.78 -27.55 15.09
N ASN A 5 16.65 -28.07 15.58
CA ASN A 5 15.75 -27.25 16.39
C ASN A 5 15.48 -27.97 17.71
N GLY A 6 16.35 -27.67 18.69
CA GLY A 6 16.29 -28.17 20.05
C GLY A 6 15.13 -27.55 20.82
N GLY A 7 13.92 -28.06 20.62
CA GLY A 7 12.90 -28.01 21.65
C GLY A 7 13.35 -28.95 22.77
N LYS A 8 13.66 -28.44 23.96
CA LYS A 8 13.81 -29.29 25.16
C LYS A 8 12.66 -30.30 25.17
N PRO A 9 12.91 -31.61 25.41
CA PRO A 9 11.81 -32.55 25.55
C PRO A 9 10.84 -31.97 26.57
N LEU A 10 9.56 -31.90 26.19
CA LEU A 10 8.52 -31.41 27.09
C LEU A 10 8.66 -32.20 28.41
N PRO A 11 8.60 -31.52 29.57
CA PRO A 11 8.93 -32.12 30.87
C PRO A 11 8.00 -33.27 31.30
N TYR A 12 7.06 -33.66 30.44
CA TYR A 12 6.05 -34.67 30.66
C TYR A 12 5.93 -35.53 29.39
N THR A 13 5.91 -36.85 29.59
CA THR A 13 5.69 -37.83 28.52
C THR A 13 4.23 -37.80 28.04
N SER A 14 3.97 -38.29 26.82
CA SER A 14 2.61 -38.32 26.25
C SER A 14 1.62 -39.13 27.11
N GLU A 15 2.10 -40.08 27.89
CA GLU A 15 1.28 -40.88 28.81
C GLU A 15 0.93 -40.10 30.09
N GLU A 16 1.89 -39.38 30.66
CA GLU A 16 1.68 -38.51 31.83
C GLU A 16 0.74 -37.36 31.51
N ILE A 17 0.86 -36.78 30.31
CA ILE A 17 -0.05 -35.73 29.81
C ILE A 17 -1.47 -36.29 29.71
N GLN A 18 -1.65 -37.49 29.15
CA GLN A 18 -2.97 -38.13 29.04
C GLN A 18 -3.57 -38.47 30.41
N LEU A 19 -2.75 -38.90 31.37
CA LEU A 19 -3.20 -39.18 32.74
C LEU A 19 -3.64 -37.90 33.45
N PHE A 20 -2.89 -36.81 33.29
CA PHE A 20 -3.24 -35.51 33.83
C PHE A 20 -4.53 -34.95 33.21
N LEU A 21 -4.69 -35.06 31.88
CA LEU A 21 -5.90 -34.63 31.18
C LEU A 21 -7.15 -35.41 31.64
N LYS A 22 -7.02 -36.69 32.02
CA LYS A 22 -8.13 -37.47 32.59
C LYS A 22 -8.52 -37.05 34.01
N GLN A 23 -7.65 -36.38 34.75
CA GLN A 23 -7.92 -35.87 36.10
C GLN A 23 -8.52 -34.47 36.09
N VAL A 24 -8.36 -33.73 35.00
CA VAL A 24 -8.94 -32.40 34.83
C VAL A 24 -10.43 -32.56 34.44
N PRO A 25 -11.36 -31.91 35.16
CA PRO A 25 -12.78 -31.90 34.78
C PRO A 25 -12.97 -31.42 33.34
N ASP A 26 -13.82 -32.11 32.58
CA ASP A 26 -14.07 -31.83 31.15
C ASP A 26 -14.47 -30.37 30.89
N GLU A 27 -15.15 -29.72 31.84
CA GLU A 27 -15.52 -28.30 31.77
C GLU A 27 -14.31 -27.36 31.71
N LEU A 28 -13.25 -27.66 32.48
CA LEU A 28 -12.02 -26.86 32.47
C LEU A 28 -11.22 -27.09 31.18
N LEU A 29 -11.26 -28.31 30.64
CA LEU A 29 -10.68 -28.63 29.33
C LEU A 29 -11.40 -27.88 28.22
N ALA A 30 -12.73 -27.90 28.21
CA ALA A 30 -13.56 -27.23 27.22
C ALA A 30 -13.32 -25.72 27.24
N ASN A 31 -13.26 -25.11 28.44
CA ASN A 31 -13.01 -23.68 28.59
C ASN A 31 -11.58 -23.29 28.17
N ALA A 32 -10.56 -24.07 28.54
CA ALA A 32 -9.17 -23.79 28.16
C ALA A 32 -8.94 -23.96 26.65
N LEU A 33 -9.56 -24.96 26.02
CA LEU A 33 -9.52 -25.15 24.56
C LEU A 33 -10.28 -24.04 23.84
N ALA A 34 -11.46 -23.64 24.32
CA ALA A 34 -12.21 -22.52 23.78
C ALA A 34 -11.43 -21.20 23.88
N GLU A 35 -10.74 -20.97 24.99
CA GLU A 35 -9.87 -19.80 25.18
C GLU A 35 -8.67 -19.82 24.23
N LYS A 36 -7.99 -20.96 24.07
CA LYS A 36 -6.88 -21.10 23.14
C LYS A 36 -7.31 -20.93 21.68
N ILE A 37 -8.45 -21.51 21.27
CA ILE A 37 -9.03 -21.33 19.94
C ILE A 37 -9.37 -19.86 19.68
N ARG A 38 -9.92 -19.16 20.70
CA ARG A 38 -10.24 -17.73 20.61
C ARG A 38 -8.99 -16.86 20.49
N GLU A 39 -7.91 -17.17 21.20
CA GLU A 39 -6.61 -16.48 21.07
C GLU A 39 -5.93 -16.73 19.71
N GLU A 40 -5.96 -17.97 19.22
CA GLU A 40 -5.34 -18.39 17.96
C GLU A 40 -6.12 -17.81 16.76
N SER A 41 -7.46 -17.85 16.80
CA SER A 41 -8.34 -17.22 15.82
C SER A 41 -8.18 -15.70 15.78
N SER A 42 -8.02 -15.03 16.93
CA SER A 42 -7.81 -13.58 16.98
C SER A 42 -6.47 -13.15 16.38
N ARG A 43 -5.42 -13.97 16.50
CA ARG A 43 -4.10 -13.69 15.90
C ARG A 43 -4.10 -13.87 14.40
N GLU A 44 -4.83 -14.86 13.88
CA GLU A 44 -4.91 -15.13 12.45
C GLU A 44 -5.80 -14.13 11.71
N VAL A 45 -6.92 -13.72 12.32
CA VAL A 45 -7.83 -12.70 11.76
C VAL A 45 -7.17 -11.32 11.67
N ILE A 46 -6.32 -10.95 12.64
CA ILE A 46 -5.59 -9.66 12.61
C ILE A 46 -4.50 -9.63 11.51
N ASN A 47 -3.95 -10.79 11.12
CA ASN A 47 -3.00 -10.88 10.01
C ASN A 47 -3.67 -10.95 8.63
N VAL A 48 -4.82 -11.63 8.52
CA VAL A 48 -5.57 -11.72 7.25
C VAL A 48 -6.15 -10.36 6.84
N VAL A 49 -6.59 -9.53 7.79
CA VAL A 49 -7.12 -8.18 7.49
C VAL A 49 -5.99 -7.19 7.14
N ARG A 50 -4.75 -7.42 7.56
CA ARG A 50 -3.58 -6.62 7.15
C ARG A 50 -2.99 -7.02 5.79
N ALA A 51 -3.31 -8.21 5.27
CA ALA A 51 -2.62 -8.79 4.13
C ALA A 51 -3.19 -8.45 2.74
N VAL A 52 -4.34 -7.79 2.62
CA VAL A 52 -4.96 -7.49 1.29
C VAL A 52 -5.23 -5.99 1.11
N SER A 53 -4.27 -5.17 1.50
CA SER A 53 -4.19 -3.77 1.09
C SER A 53 -3.01 -3.64 0.14
N GLN A 54 -3.17 -4.07 -1.11
CA GLN A 54 -2.19 -3.75 -2.13
C GLN A 54 -2.44 -2.30 -2.58
N GLN A 55 -1.72 -1.37 -1.96
CA GLN A 55 -1.73 0.04 -2.37
C GLN A 55 -0.73 0.21 -3.50
N PHE A 56 -1.24 0.32 -4.73
CA PHE A 56 -0.42 0.68 -5.88
C PHE A 56 -0.52 2.19 -6.12
N SER A 57 0.62 2.79 -6.43
CA SER A 57 0.71 4.21 -6.77
C SER A 57 1.28 4.32 -8.18
N GLY A 58 0.54 5.01 -9.04
CA GLY A 58 0.92 5.19 -10.43
C GLY A 58 -0.31 5.45 -11.30
N PRO A 59 -0.11 5.99 -12.51
CA PRO A 59 -1.19 6.25 -13.45
C PRO A 59 -1.73 4.97 -14.08
N LEU A 60 -1.04 3.84 -13.89
CA LEU A 60 -1.40 2.53 -14.43
C LEU A 60 -1.57 1.51 -13.32
N PRO A 61 -2.47 0.51 -13.51
CA PRO A 61 -2.50 -0.66 -12.64
C PRO A 61 -1.18 -1.44 -12.78
N PRO A 62 -0.84 -2.29 -11.81
CA PRO A 62 0.35 -3.14 -11.85
C PRO A 62 0.37 -4.03 -13.10
N PRO A 63 1.55 -4.38 -13.64
CA PRO A 63 1.66 -5.20 -14.84
C PRO A 63 0.90 -6.53 -14.75
N HIS A 64 0.91 -7.17 -13.57
CA HIS A 64 0.22 -8.44 -13.34
C HIS A 64 -1.31 -8.31 -13.39
N ILE A 65 -1.88 -7.16 -13.05
CA ILE A 65 -3.34 -6.89 -13.11
C ILE A 65 -3.70 -6.30 -14.48
N LEU A 66 -2.82 -5.50 -15.09
CA LEU A 66 -3.10 -4.83 -16.36
C LEU A 66 -3.49 -5.82 -17.45
N GLY A 67 -2.80 -6.96 -17.56
CA GLY A 67 -3.13 -8.02 -18.50
C GLY A 67 -4.46 -8.72 -18.24
N GLU A 68 -4.93 -8.75 -16.98
CA GLU A 68 -6.21 -9.38 -16.63
C GLU A 68 -7.42 -8.58 -17.14
N TYR A 69 -7.27 -7.27 -17.35
CA TYR A 69 -8.34 -6.45 -17.93
C TYR A 69 -8.71 -6.89 -19.35
N ASP A 70 -7.75 -7.38 -20.13
CA ASP A 70 -8.03 -7.91 -21.47
C ASP A 70 -8.86 -9.20 -21.44
N ASN A 71 -8.79 -9.96 -20.35
CA ASN A 71 -9.64 -11.14 -20.15
C ASN A 71 -11.10 -10.74 -19.85
N VAL A 72 -11.33 -9.57 -19.25
CA VAL A 72 -12.68 -9.02 -19.02
C VAL A 72 -13.29 -8.55 -20.33
N GLN A 73 -12.52 -7.80 -21.12
CA GLN A 73 -12.89 -7.34 -22.44
C GLN A 73 -11.64 -7.13 -23.28
N ALA A 74 -11.58 -7.75 -24.46
CA ALA A 74 -10.45 -7.62 -25.35
C ALA A 74 -10.15 -6.13 -25.67
N GLY A 75 -8.90 -5.72 -25.46
CA GLY A 75 -8.40 -4.36 -25.71
C GLY A 75 -8.65 -3.37 -24.58
N LEU A 76 -9.24 -3.80 -23.46
CA LEU A 76 -9.46 -2.94 -22.28
C LEU A 76 -8.13 -2.49 -21.66
N ALA A 77 -7.12 -3.36 -21.61
CA ALA A 77 -5.81 -3.01 -21.08
C ALA A 77 -5.19 -1.83 -21.86
N ALA A 78 -5.24 -1.90 -23.20
CA ALA A 78 -4.76 -0.83 -24.07
C ALA A 78 -5.52 0.49 -23.84
N ARG A 79 -6.85 0.42 -23.64
CA ARG A 79 -7.68 1.59 -23.38
C ARG A 79 -7.38 2.24 -22.02
N ILE A 80 -7.03 1.44 -21.01
CA ILE A 80 -6.57 1.95 -19.70
C ILE A 80 -5.24 2.69 -19.87
N VAL A 81 -4.30 2.13 -20.64
CA VAL A 81 -3.02 2.78 -20.93
C VAL A 81 -3.22 4.10 -21.65
N GLU A 82 -4.05 4.12 -22.70
CA GLU A 82 -4.35 5.34 -23.45
C GLU A 82 -5.01 6.41 -22.56
N MET A 83 -5.90 6.01 -21.64
CA MET A 83 -6.52 6.92 -20.69
C MET A 83 -5.49 7.56 -19.76
N ALA A 84 -4.56 6.77 -19.23
CA ALA A 84 -3.48 7.25 -18.38
C ALA A 84 -2.53 8.22 -19.12
N GLU A 85 -2.19 7.91 -20.37
CA GLU A 85 -1.36 8.78 -21.22
C GLU A 85 -2.03 10.13 -21.48
N LYS A 86 -3.33 10.13 -21.80
CA LYS A 86 -4.11 11.37 -22.03
C LYS A 86 -4.17 12.22 -20.76
N GLU A 87 -4.41 11.61 -19.61
CA GLU A 87 -4.44 12.31 -18.33
C GLU A 87 -3.07 12.92 -18.01
N GLN A 88 -1.99 12.16 -18.23
CA GLN A 88 -0.63 12.65 -18.04
C GLN A 88 -0.31 13.83 -18.98
N ALA A 89 -0.69 13.74 -20.26
CA ALA A 89 -0.52 14.82 -21.22
C ALA A 89 -1.30 16.08 -20.82
N HIS A 90 -2.53 15.92 -20.33
CA HIS A 90 -3.35 17.03 -19.83
C HIS A 90 -2.69 17.73 -18.64
N ARG A 91 -2.24 16.95 -17.65
CA ARG A 91 -1.52 17.47 -16.48
C ARG A 91 -0.25 18.23 -16.86
N HIS A 92 0.59 17.64 -17.73
CA HIS A 92 1.79 18.31 -18.25
C HIS A 92 1.45 19.59 -19.00
N GLY A 93 0.35 19.59 -19.75
CA GLY A 93 -0.15 20.78 -20.44
C GLY A 93 -0.51 21.91 -19.47
N ILE A 94 -1.19 21.61 -18.37
CA ILE A 94 -1.51 22.60 -17.33
C ILE A 94 -0.25 23.11 -16.64
N GLU A 95 0.68 22.21 -16.28
CA GLU A 95 1.93 22.56 -15.62
C GLU A 95 2.79 23.49 -16.52
N ALA A 96 2.89 23.18 -17.82
CA ALA A 96 3.59 24.01 -18.79
C ALA A 96 2.94 25.39 -18.98
N GLN A 97 1.61 25.45 -19.02
CA GLN A 97 0.88 26.72 -19.11
C GLN A 97 1.08 27.58 -17.87
N ALA A 98 0.99 26.99 -16.68
CA ALA A 98 1.22 27.69 -15.42
C ALA A 98 2.65 28.25 -15.34
N LEU A 99 3.65 27.44 -15.72
CA LEU A 99 5.05 27.88 -15.77
C LEU A 99 5.24 29.05 -16.76
N SER A 100 4.66 28.94 -17.96
CA SER A 100 4.75 29.99 -18.99
C SER A 100 4.09 31.29 -18.54
N ALA A 101 2.93 31.21 -17.87
CA ALA A 101 2.24 32.36 -17.29
C ALA A 101 3.09 33.04 -16.21
N SER A 102 3.75 32.27 -15.35
CA SER A 102 4.67 32.77 -14.32
C SER A 102 5.85 33.54 -14.96
N ILE A 103 6.54 32.92 -15.91
CA ILE A 103 7.68 33.54 -16.63
C ILE A 103 7.25 34.85 -17.31
N SER A 104 6.10 34.87 -17.98
CA SER A 104 5.63 36.09 -18.65
C SER A 104 5.27 37.21 -17.67
N THR A 105 4.76 36.86 -16.49
CA THR A 105 4.45 37.81 -15.42
C THR A 105 5.73 38.39 -14.83
N GLU A 106 6.73 37.55 -14.58
CA GLU A 106 8.04 37.98 -14.11
C GLU A 106 8.73 38.93 -15.10
N LYS A 107 8.77 38.57 -16.40
CA LYS A 107 9.36 39.42 -17.44
C LYS A 107 8.70 40.80 -17.52
N ARG A 108 7.37 40.86 -17.50
CA ARG A 108 6.64 42.14 -17.49
C ARG A 108 6.95 42.95 -16.24
N GLY A 109 7.02 42.30 -15.08
CA GLY A 109 7.42 42.93 -13.82
C GLY A 109 8.83 43.54 -13.89
N GLN A 110 9.80 42.79 -14.42
CA GLN A 110 11.18 43.26 -14.62
C GLN A 110 11.23 44.49 -15.55
N HIS A 111 10.44 44.50 -16.63
CA HIS A 111 10.35 45.67 -17.52
C HIS A 111 9.77 46.89 -16.81
N TYR A 112 8.69 46.74 -16.03
CA TYR A 112 8.13 47.85 -15.28
C TYR A 112 9.08 48.37 -14.20
N ALA A 113 9.81 47.48 -13.52
CA ALA A 113 10.84 47.87 -12.56
C ALA A 113 11.97 48.67 -13.22
N LEU A 114 12.45 48.22 -14.38
CA LEU A 114 13.46 48.95 -15.16
C LEU A 114 12.95 50.35 -15.54
N LEU A 115 11.74 50.46 -16.07
CA LEU A 115 11.14 51.74 -16.43
C LEU A 115 11.02 52.67 -15.22
N LEU A 116 10.51 52.17 -14.10
CA LEU A 116 10.39 52.94 -12.86
C LEU A 116 11.77 53.43 -12.38
N SER A 117 12.80 52.57 -12.41
CA SER A 117 14.16 52.96 -12.02
C SER A 117 14.75 54.04 -12.94
N LEU A 118 14.47 53.99 -14.25
CA LEU A 118 14.92 55.00 -15.19
C LEU A 118 14.20 56.33 -14.98
N VAL A 119 12.90 56.30 -14.71
CA VAL A 119 12.11 57.50 -14.38
C VAL A 119 12.64 58.16 -13.11
N ILE A 120 12.94 57.39 -12.06
CA ILE A 120 13.51 57.89 -10.80
C ILE A 120 14.93 58.44 -11.00
N LEU A 121 15.72 57.86 -11.90
CA LEU A 121 17.09 58.30 -12.14
C LEU A 121 17.17 59.60 -12.97
N VAL A 122 16.25 59.77 -13.92
CA VAL A 122 16.24 60.91 -14.85
C VAL A 122 15.45 62.11 -14.30
N GLY A 123 14.39 61.87 -13.53
CA GLY A 123 13.58 62.90 -12.87
C GLY A 123 14.21 63.40 -11.59
#